data_AF-K7YTI8-F1
#
_entry.id   AF-K7YTI8-F1
#
_cell.length_a   1.000
_cell.length_b   1.000
_cell.length_c   1.000
_cell.angle_alpha   90.00
_cell.angle_beta   90.00
_cell.angle_gamma   90.00
#
_symmetry.space_group_name_H-M   'P 1'
#
loop_
_entity.id
_entity.type
_entity.pdbx_description
1 polymer ?
#
loop_
_entity_poly.entity_id
_entity_poly.type
_entity_poly.pdbx_seq_one_letter_code
_entity_poly.pdbx_strand_id
1 'polypeptide(L)'
;MIEFPKAQSVRKRLQDKAQEQKAVLVLSIASVLLMTVFLNQWLVRGPDQTLANGANRGVASFEPSSFAKDVKWEHDLAKRMATEKSAMAASLAEAPTLRDELVFGYLEGKYGMKLAQGRIESLEFIDAQAGEHPMAIEDKAGFLRKYSEAFGMNYAEVSVASNAAGEQVYSLIDSSKQIIGKAQFVTDDQGRVQAINFGH
;
A
#
# COMPACT_ATOMS: atom_id res chain seq x y z
N MET A 1 -80.42 20.26 37.72
CA MET A 1 -79.56 19.27 37.05
C MET A 1 -79.09 19.92 35.76
N ILE A 2 -77.81 20.29 35.65
CA ILE A 2 -77.29 21.02 34.48
C ILE A 2 -76.68 19.99 33.53
N GLU A 3 -77.28 19.82 32.35
CA GLU A 3 -76.81 18.91 31.31
C GLU A 3 -75.68 19.57 30.48
N PHE A 4 -74.53 18.90 30.42
CA PHE A 4 -73.37 19.35 29.64
C PHE A 4 -73.49 18.95 28.14
N PRO A 5 -73.03 19.80 27.20
CA PRO A 5 -73.22 19.60 25.77
C PRO A 5 -72.28 18.50 25.22
N LYS A 6 -72.87 17.38 24.77
CA LYS A 6 -72.14 16.21 24.24
C LYS A 6 -71.42 16.45 22.91
N ALA A 7 -71.83 17.44 22.11
CA ALA A 7 -71.27 17.67 20.77
C ALA A 7 -69.84 18.24 20.77
N GLN A 8 -69.45 18.97 21.82
CA GLN A 8 -68.06 19.44 21.98
C GLN A 8 -67.11 18.31 22.39
N SER A 9 -67.64 17.14 22.81
CA SER A 9 -66.82 16.03 23.31
C SER A 9 -66.19 15.16 22.21
N VAL A 10 -66.85 14.96 21.06
CA VAL A 10 -66.36 14.03 20.02
C VAL A 10 -65.23 14.64 19.20
N ARG A 11 -65.38 15.91 18.79
CA ARG A 11 -64.32 16.65 18.09
C ARG A 11 -63.09 16.86 18.97
N LYS A 12 -63.31 17.14 20.26
CA LYS A 12 -62.23 17.23 21.25
C LYS A 12 -61.50 15.89 21.40
N ARG A 13 -62.22 14.77 21.54
CA ARG A 13 -61.62 13.43 21.60
C ARG A 13 -60.82 13.04 20.35
N LEU A 14 -61.23 13.47 19.15
CA LEU A 14 -60.46 13.23 17.92
C LEU A 14 -59.19 14.10 17.85
N GLN A 15 -59.28 15.35 18.30
CA GLN A 15 -58.12 16.23 18.42
C GLN A 15 -57.15 15.75 19.50
N ASP A 16 -57.67 15.28 20.64
CA ASP A 16 -56.89 14.71 21.73
C ASP A 16 -56.13 13.47 21.24
N LYS A 17 -56.78 12.55 20.51
CA LYS A 17 -56.10 11.38 19.91
C LYS A 17 -55.01 11.76 18.91
N ALA A 18 -55.24 12.78 18.08
CA ALA A 18 -54.23 13.26 17.14
C ALA A 18 -53.07 13.95 17.85
N GLN A 19 -53.33 14.66 18.96
CA GLN A 19 -52.30 15.26 19.81
C GLN A 19 -51.53 14.20 20.59
N GLU A 20 -52.19 13.17 21.11
CA GLU A 20 -51.57 12.00 21.76
C GLU A 20 -50.63 11.27 20.79
N GLN A 21 -51.05 11.01 19.56
CA GLN A 21 -50.20 10.37 18.55
C GLN A 21 -48.97 11.21 18.21
N LYS A 22 -49.14 12.53 18.06
CA LYS A 22 -48.02 13.46 17.85
C LYS A 22 -47.09 13.53 19.06
N ALA A 23 -47.64 13.52 20.27
CA ALA A 23 -46.87 13.52 21.50
C ALA A 23 -46.06 12.23 21.65
N VAL A 24 -46.66 11.06 21.35
CA VAL A 24 -45.97 9.76 21.37
C VAL A 24 -44.84 9.71 20.34
N LEU A 25 -45.05 10.24 19.13
CA LEU A 25 -44.01 10.33 18.12
C LEU A 25 -42.86 11.26 18.52
N VAL A 26 -43.17 12.42 19.09
CA VAL A 26 -42.13 13.34 19.58
C VAL A 26 -41.38 12.72 20.75
N LEU A 27 -42.08 12.02 21.64
CA LEU A 27 -41.47 11.35 22.79
C LEU A 27 -40.58 10.17 22.36
N SER A 28 -40.96 9.43 21.31
CA SER A 28 -40.15 8.33 20.80
C SER A 28 -38.87 8.83 20.14
N ILE A 29 -38.95 9.91 19.34
CA ILE A 29 -37.78 10.57 18.76
C ILE A 29 -36.87 11.12 19.86
N ALA A 30 -37.44 11.81 20.86
CA ALA A 30 -36.69 12.33 21.99
C ALA A 30 -36.02 11.22 22.82
N SER A 31 -36.71 10.09 23.03
CA SER A 31 -36.18 8.93 23.73
C SER A 31 -34.98 8.32 23.00
N VAL A 32 -35.08 8.14 21.67
CA VAL A 32 -33.97 7.62 20.87
C VAL A 32 -32.78 8.57 20.91
N LEU A 33 -33.00 9.89 20.79
CA LEU A 33 -31.92 10.88 20.87
C LEU A 33 -31.25 10.90 22.25
N LEU A 34 -32.04 10.89 23.32
CA LEU A 34 -31.52 10.84 24.69
C LEU A 34 -30.75 9.55 24.96
N MET A 35 -31.24 8.41 24.48
CA MET A 35 -30.56 7.12 24.62
C MET A 35 -29.26 7.08 23.83
N THR A 36 -29.21 7.67 22.64
CA THR A 36 -28.00 7.77 21.82
C THR A 36 -26.96 8.67 22.48
N VAL A 37 -27.37 9.83 23.00
CA VAL A 37 -26.50 10.75 23.74
C VAL A 37 -26.02 10.10 25.04
N PHE A 38 -26.89 9.41 25.78
CA PHE A 38 -26.53 8.74 27.02
C PHE A 38 -25.57 7.57 26.79
N LEU A 39 -25.81 6.72 25.78
CA LEU A 39 -24.89 5.64 25.40
C LEU A 39 -23.53 6.19 24.97
N ASN A 40 -23.52 7.25 24.16
CA ASN A 40 -22.28 7.90 23.74
C ASN A 40 -21.54 8.50 24.95
N GLN A 41 -22.25 9.21 25.83
CA GLN A 41 -21.68 9.80 27.02
C GLN A 41 -21.20 8.76 28.03
N TRP A 42 -21.89 7.62 28.18
CA TRP A 42 -21.50 6.53 29.07
C TRP A 42 -20.28 5.76 28.53
N LEU A 43 -20.23 5.51 27.22
CA LEU A 43 -19.07 4.90 26.56
C LEU A 43 -17.83 5.81 26.63
N VAL A 44 -18.03 7.13 26.53
CA VAL A 44 -16.96 8.13 26.58
C VAL A 44 -16.52 8.47 28.01
N ARG A 45 -17.43 8.40 28.99
CA ARG A 45 -17.13 8.63 30.42
C ARG A 45 -16.85 7.34 31.21
N GLY A 46 -16.13 6.39 30.59
CA GLY A 46 -15.37 5.39 31.37
C GLY A 46 -14.44 6.07 32.40
N PRO A 47 -13.95 5.36 33.42
CA PRO A 47 -13.61 5.89 34.76
C PRO A 47 -12.44 6.90 34.90
N ASP A 48 -11.97 7.52 33.82
CA ASP A 48 -10.72 8.30 33.80
C ASP A 48 -10.86 9.83 33.70
N GLN A 49 -12.04 10.41 33.97
CA GLN A 49 -12.23 11.88 33.84
C GLN A 49 -13.01 12.53 34.99
N THR A 50 -12.39 12.60 36.16
CA THR A 50 -12.68 13.67 37.14
C THR A 50 -11.45 14.54 37.26
N LEU A 51 -11.23 15.49 36.33
CA LEU A 51 -10.30 16.63 36.50
C LEU A 51 -10.38 17.51 35.25
N ALA A 52 -11.19 18.57 35.29
CA ALA A 52 -10.94 19.87 34.66
C ALA A 52 -12.25 20.67 34.56
N ASN A 53 -12.72 21.16 35.71
CA ASN A 53 -13.58 22.33 35.72
C ASN A 53 -12.69 23.58 35.71
N GLY A 54 -12.90 24.44 34.71
CA GLY A 54 -12.70 25.89 34.86
C GLY A 54 -11.39 26.48 34.35
N ALA A 55 -11.29 26.70 33.04
CA ALA A 55 -10.49 27.79 32.49
C ALA A 55 -11.14 28.37 31.24
N ASN A 56 -12.00 29.37 31.47
CA ASN A 56 -12.51 30.32 30.49
C ASN A 56 -11.32 31.07 29.84
N ARG A 57 -10.96 30.74 28.61
CA ARG A 57 -10.42 31.67 27.59
C ARG A 57 -10.37 30.95 26.24
N GLY A 58 -10.95 31.60 25.23
CA GLY A 58 -11.20 31.03 23.91
C GLY A 58 -9.94 30.50 23.23
N VAL A 59 -9.96 29.20 22.98
CA VAL A 59 -9.19 28.53 21.93
C VAL A 59 -10.20 27.59 21.28
N ALA A 60 -10.32 27.62 19.95
CA ALA A 60 -11.06 26.60 19.21
C ALA A 60 -10.48 25.25 19.62
N SER A 61 -11.25 24.47 20.41
CA SER A 61 -10.77 23.25 21.04
C SER A 61 -10.66 22.14 20.01
N PHE A 62 -9.48 22.00 19.44
CA PHE A 62 -8.99 20.74 18.91
C PHE A 62 -9.04 19.69 20.02
N GLU A 63 -9.55 18.49 19.73
CA GLU A 63 -9.55 17.35 20.66
C GLU A 63 -8.11 17.01 21.08
N PRO A 64 -7.73 17.12 22.37
CA PRO A 64 -6.34 16.92 22.79
C PRO A 64 -5.89 15.46 22.86
N SER A 65 -6.80 14.49 22.70
CA SER A 65 -6.51 13.08 22.94
C SER A 65 -5.88 12.36 21.74
N SER A 66 -6.12 12.82 20.51
CA SER A 66 -5.46 12.28 19.30
C SER A 66 -4.07 12.90 19.10
N PHE A 67 -3.90 14.20 19.34
CA PHE A 67 -2.61 14.88 19.18
C PHE A 67 -1.53 14.44 20.17
N ALA A 68 -1.84 13.98 21.39
CA ALA A 68 -0.79 13.53 22.30
C ALA A 68 -0.09 12.23 21.83
N LYS A 69 -0.79 11.38 21.08
CA LYS A 69 -0.22 10.19 20.43
C LYS A 69 0.35 10.54 19.06
N ASP A 70 -0.30 11.46 18.35
CA ASP A 70 0.15 11.89 17.02
C ASP A 70 1.42 12.75 17.03
N VAL A 71 1.47 13.76 17.89
CA VAL A 71 2.64 14.61 18.08
C VAL A 71 3.81 13.81 18.67
N LYS A 72 3.55 12.74 19.44
CA LYS A 72 4.62 11.86 19.92
C LYS A 72 5.24 11.02 18.83
N TRP A 73 4.45 10.44 17.91
CA TRP A 73 5.05 9.72 16.78
C TRP A 73 5.75 10.68 15.83
N GLU A 74 5.19 11.86 15.56
CA GLU A 74 5.85 12.86 14.71
C GLU A 74 7.14 13.35 15.34
N HIS A 75 7.14 13.58 16.65
CA HIS A 75 8.33 13.97 17.39
C HIS A 75 9.37 12.85 17.47
N ASP A 76 8.95 11.60 17.69
CA ASP A 76 9.86 10.44 17.69
C ASP A 76 10.42 10.17 16.28
N LEU A 77 9.62 10.35 15.24
CA LEU A 77 10.04 10.21 13.84
C LEU A 77 11.00 11.33 13.46
N ALA A 78 10.68 12.59 13.79
CA ALA A 78 11.56 13.73 13.59
C ALA A 78 12.87 13.59 14.38
N LYS A 79 12.81 13.08 15.62
CA LYS A 79 13.99 12.84 16.45
C LYS A 79 14.86 11.73 15.89
N ARG A 80 14.27 10.61 15.44
CA ARG A 80 14.97 9.53 14.73
C ARG A 80 15.61 10.03 13.45
N MET A 81 14.88 10.76 12.62
CA MET A 81 15.41 11.36 11.39
C MET A 81 16.51 12.41 11.64
N ALA A 82 16.43 13.15 12.75
CA ALA A 82 17.46 14.11 13.13
C ALA A 82 18.74 13.43 13.65
N THR A 83 18.62 12.33 14.41
CA THR A 83 19.77 11.54 14.87
C THR A 83 20.39 10.68 13.77
N GLU A 84 19.59 10.18 12.84
CA GLU A 84 20.02 9.34 11.72
C GLU A 84 20.32 10.14 10.44
N LYS A 85 20.25 11.47 10.50
CA LYS A 85 20.44 12.37 9.34
C LYS A 85 21.75 12.12 8.59
N SER A 86 22.79 11.64 9.27
CA SER A 86 24.07 11.25 8.65
C SER A 86 24.03 9.89 7.96
N ALA A 87 23.22 8.94 8.43
CA ALA A 87 23.15 7.58 7.88
C ALA A 87 22.05 7.47 6.80
N MET A 88 20.91 8.14 7.01
CA MET A 88 19.79 8.15 6.06
C MET A 88 20.05 9.09 4.89
N ALA A 89 20.67 10.26 5.10
CA ALA A 89 21.10 11.10 3.97
C ALA A 89 22.25 10.45 3.17
N ALA A 90 23.05 9.58 3.80
CA ALA A 90 24.03 8.76 3.09
C ALA A 90 23.37 7.62 2.31
N SER A 91 22.31 6.97 2.82
CA SER A 91 21.59 5.92 2.09
C SER A 91 20.67 6.44 0.97
N LEU A 92 20.18 7.69 1.07
CA LEU A 92 19.44 8.37 0.00
C LEU A 92 20.35 8.93 -1.10
N ALA A 93 21.64 9.14 -0.80
CA ALA A 93 22.67 9.56 -1.75
C ALA A 93 23.51 8.39 -2.27
N GLU A 94 23.18 7.16 -1.88
CA GLU A 94 23.86 5.97 -2.39
C GLU A 94 23.49 5.80 -3.86
N ALA A 95 24.50 5.75 -4.73
CA ALA A 95 24.28 5.58 -6.15
C ALA A 95 23.49 4.28 -6.37
N PRO A 96 22.45 4.28 -7.23
CA PRO A 96 21.66 3.08 -7.49
C PRO A 96 22.58 1.94 -7.91
N THR A 97 22.38 0.77 -7.32
CA THR A 97 23.19 -0.39 -7.66
C THR A 97 22.89 -0.82 -9.10
N LEU A 98 23.80 -1.55 -9.74
CA LEU A 98 23.54 -2.10 -11.09
C LEU A 98 22.30 -3.00 -11.13
N ARG A 99 21.92 -3.60 -9.99
CA ARG A 99 20.66 -4.36 -9.84
C ARG A 99 19.45 -3.44 -9.88
N ASP A 100 19.50 -2.29 -9.21
CA ASP A 100 18.42 -1.31 -9.22
C ASP A 100 18.28 -0.65 -10.60
N GLU A 101 19.40 -0.34 -11.27
CA GLU A 101 19.40 0.14 -12.65
C GLU A 101 18.79 -0.91 -13.61
N LEU A 102 19.12 -2.19 -13.42
CA LEU A 102 18.53 -3.27 -14.21
C LEU A 102 17.01 -3.34 -14.03
N VAL A 103 16.54 -3.42 -12.78
CA VAL A 103 15.12 -3.68 -12.47
C VAL A 103 14.26 -2.44 -12.73
N PHE A 104 14.66 -1.28 -12.21
CA PHE A 104 13.85 -0.06 -12.26
C PHE A 104 14.22 0.87 -13.42
N GLY A 105 15.45 0.79 -13.91
CA GLY A 105 15.91 1.61 -15.04
C GLY A 105 15.60 0.95 -16.39
N TYR A 106 16.27 -0.15 -16.71
CA TYR A 106 16.17 -0.79 -18.02
C TYR A 106 14.90 -1.62 -18.20
N LEU A 107 14.54 -2.42 -17.19
CA LEU A 107 13.32 -3.25 -17.21
C LEU A 107 12.07 -2.47 -16.77
N GLU A 108 12.22 -1.19 -16.39
CA GLU A 108 11.14 -0.27 -16.01
C GLU A 108 10.19 -0.80 -14.92
N GLY A 109 10.64 -1.75 -14.10
CA GLY A 109 9.81 -2.41 -13.08
C GLY A 109 8.79 -3.43 -13.63
N LYS A 110 8.83 -3.75 -14.93
CA LYS A 110 7.89 -4.66 -15.60
C LYS A 110 8.20 -6.15 -15.37
N TYR A 111 9.35 -6.44 -14.78
CA TYR A 111 9.85 -7.80 -14.60
C TYR A 111 10.04 -8.11 -13.12
N GLY A 112 9.51 -9.26 -12.71
CA GLY A 112 9.75 -9.88 -11.42
C GLY A 112 11.09 -10.59 -11.41
N MET A 113 11.83 -10.43 -10.33
CA MET A 113 13.13 -11.07 -10.13
C MET A 113 13.02 -12.17 -9.09
N LYS A 114 13.38 -13.39 -9.46
CA LYS A 114 13.51 -14.51 -8.54
C LYS A 114 14.97 -14.66 -8.14
N LEU A 115 15.25 -14.54 -6.84
CA LEU A 115 16.59 -14.72 -6.30
C LEU A 115 16.73 -16.06 -5.60
N ALA A 116 17.85 -16.73 -5.87
CA ALA A 116 18.30 -17.91 -5.15
C ALA A 116 19.78 -17.72 -4.76
N GLN A 117 20.10 -17.93 -3.48
CA GLN A 117 21.50 -17.89 -2.98
C GLN A 117 22.27 -16.60 -3.33
N GLY A 118 21.57 -15.45 -3.39
CA GLY A 118 22.18 -14.15 -3.71
C GLY A 118 22.43 -13.89 -5.20
N ARG A 119 21.97 -14.79 -6.08
CA ARG A 119 22.02 -14.67 -7.54
C ARG A 119 20.61 -14.61 -8.13
N ILE A 120 20.51 -14.05 -9.34
CA ILE A 120 19.26 -13.97 -10.09
C ILE A 120 19.07 -15.30 -10.82
N GLU A 121 17.99 -16.02 -10.49
CA GLU A 121 17.64 -17.32 -11.09
C GLU A 121 16.74 -17.12 -12.32
N SER A 122 15.72 -16.28 -12.20
CA SER A 122 14.85 -15.90 -13.31
C SER A 122 14.40 -14.45 -13.24
N LEU A 123 14.17 -13.87 -14.42
CA LEU A 123 13.44 -12.62 -14.61
C LEU A 123 12.20 -12.92 -15.43
N GLU A 124 11.03 -12.61 -14.91
CA GLU A 124 9.74 -12.96 -15.53
C GLU A 124 8.89 -11.70 -15.67
N PHE A 125 8.29 -11.50 -16.84
CA PHE A 125 7.38 -10.38 -17.06
C PHE A 125 6.17 -10.52 -16.12
N ILE A 126 5.92 -9.49 -15.33
CA ILE A 126 4.74 -9.41 -14.47
C ILE A 126 3.71 -8.58 -15.22
N ASP A 127 2.58 -9.19 -15.58
CA ASP A 127 1.41 -8.46 -16.05
C ASP A 127 0.75 -7.73 -14.87
N ALA A 128 1.37 -6.62 -14.46
CA ALA A 128 0.94 -5.83 -13.31
C ALA A 128 -0.20 -4.85 -13.67
N GLN A 129 -0.30 -4.45 -14.94
CA GLN A 129 -1.31 -3.52 -15.43
C GLN A 129 -1.86 -3.98 -16.78
N ALA A 130 -3.20 -4.01 -16.89
CA ALA A 130 -3.89 -4.41 -18.09
C ALA A 130 -3.44 -3.56 -19.31
N GLY A 131 -2.70 -4.19 -20.22
CA GLY A 131 -2.19 -3.57 -21.44
C GLY A 131 -0.68 -3.33 -21.47
N GLU A 132 0.06 -3.70 -20.42
CA GLU A 132 1.52 -3.74 -20.52
C GLU A 132 1.99 -4.92 -21.37
N HIS A 133 3.12 -4.73 -22.03
CA HIS A 133 3.70 -5.72 -22.93
C HIS A 133 5.16 -5.98 -22.55
N PRO A 134 5.66 -7.22 -22.77
CA PRO A 134 7.06 -7.52 -22.53
C PRO A 134 7.96 -6.65 -23.43
N MET A 135 9.17 -6.37 -22.96
CA MET A 135 10.13 -5.54 -23.70
C MET A 135 10.90 -6.37 -24.74
N ALA A 136 11.15 -5.78 -25.91
CA ALA A 136 12.08 -6.35 -26.88
C ALA A 136 13.52 -6.00 -26.51
N ILE A 137 14.38 -7.02 -26.35
CA ILE A 137 15.82 -6.84 -26.15
C ILE A 137 16.52 -7.16 -27.47
N GLU A 138 16.96 -6.11 -28.17
CA GLU A 138 17.62 -6.25 -29.48
C GLU A 138 19.01 -6.91 -29.34
N ASP A 139 19.87 -6.38 -28.46
CA ASP A 139 21.19 -6.93 -28.16
C ASP A 139 21.19 -7.75 -26.86
N LYS A 140 20.78 -9.01 -26.97
CA LYS A 140 20.71 -9.95 -25.84
C LYS A 140 22.09 -10.24 -25.23
N ALA A 141 23.14 -10.31 -26.05
CA ALA A 141 24.50 -10.58 -25.58
C ALA A 141 25.10 -9.37 -24.87
N GLY A 142 24.89 -8.17 -25.41
CA GLY A 142 25.28 -6.91 -24.78
C GLY A 142 24.54 -6.66 -23.46
N PHE A 143 23.25 -6.98 -23.40
CA PHE A 143 22.46 -6.93 -22.18
C PHE A 143 23.05 -7.82 -21.07
N LEU A 144 23.34 -9.09 -21.37
CA LEU A 144 23.95 -10.01 -20.41
C LEU A 144 25.30 -9.47 -19.92
N ARG A 145 26.16 -9.02 -20.84
CA ARG A 145 27.47 -8.47 -20.48
C ARG A 145 27.37 -7.20 -19.64
N LYS A 146 26.42 -6.29 -19.92
CA LYS A 146 26.25 -5.03 -19.17
C LYS A 146 25.87 -5.30 -17.71
N TYR A 147 25.01 -6.29 -17.47
CA TYR A 147 24.46 -6.57 -16.15
C TYR A 147 25.04 -7.84 -15.49
N SER A 148 26.21 -8.32 -15.94
CA SER A 148 26.87 -9.52 -15.40
C SER A 148 27.01 -9.48 -13.87
N GLU A 149 27.48 -8.35 -13.35
CA GLU A 149 27.62 -8.09 -11.92
C GLU A 149 26.26 -8.11 -11.20
N ALA A 150 25.20 -7.59 -11.82
CA ALA A 150 23.85 -7.61 -11.26
C ALA A 150 23.33 -9.05 -11.10
N PHE A 151 23.64 -9.95 -12.04
CA PHE A 151 23.27 -11.38 -11.94
C PHE A 151 24.06 -12.13 -10.85
N GLY A 152 25.11 -11.53 -10.28
CA GLY A 152 25.99 -12.17 -9.30
C GLY A 152 26.90 -13.23 -9.93
N MET A 153 27.19 -13.08 -11.23
CA MET A 153 28.07 -13.96 -12.00
C MET A 153 29.13 -13.14 -12.72
N ASN A 154 30.40 -13.47 -12.49
CA ASN A 154 31.52 -12.82 -13.18
C ASN A 154 31.83 -13.60 -14.46
N TYR A 155 31.23 -13.22 -15.58
CA TYR A 155 31.58 -13.72 -16.91
C TYR A 155 32.10 -12.59 -17.79
N ALA A 156 33.09 -12.91 -18.62
CA ALA A 156 33.75 -11.97 -19.52
C ALA A 156 33.20 -12.06 -20.95
N GLU A 157 32.81 -13.26 -21.37
CA GLU A 157 32.33 -13.55 -22.72
C GLU A 157 30.94 -14.19 -22.68
N VAL A 158 30.13 -13.88 -23.68
CA VAL A 158 28.82 -14.47 -23.92
C VAL A 158 28.84 -15.06 -25.32
N SER A 159 28.66 -16.38 -25.43
CA SER A 159 28.56 -17.05 -26.72
C SER A 159 27.14 -17.56 -26.96
N VAL A 160 26.67 -17.40 -28.19
CA VAL A 160 25.34 -17.88 -28.59
C VAL A 160 25.47 -19.31 -29.07
N ALA A 161 24.69 -20.21 -28.47
CA ALA A 161 24.48 -21.57 -28.93
C ALA A 161 22.99 -21.77 -29.19
N SER A 162 22.65 -22.69 -30.10
CA SER A 162 21.28 -23.19 -30.20
C SER A 162 21.17 -24.49 -29.43
N ASN A 163 20.10 -24.65 -28.64
CA ASN A 163 19.80 -25.94 -28.03
C ASN A 163 19.22 -26.91 -29.08
N ALA A 164 19.04 -28.18 -28.70
CA ALA A 164 18.48 -29.21 -29.58
C ALA A 164 17.03 -28.92 -30.04
N ALA A 165 16.32 -28.01 -29.35
CA ALA A 165 14.98 -27.54 -29.71
C ALA A 165 15.00 -26.29 -30.62
N GLY A 166 16.18 -25.79 -31.01
CA GLY A 166 16.34 -24.62 -31.86
C GLY A 166 16.28 -23.28 -31.11
N GLU A 167 16.17 -23.29 -29.78
CA GLU A 167 16.12 -22.07 -28.96
C GLU A 167 17.52 -21.51 -28.75
N GLN A 168 17.62 -20.17 -28.72
CA GLN A 168 18.87 -19.47 -28.49
C GLN A 168 19.23 -19.53 -26.99
N VAL A 169 20.31 -20.25 -26.69
CA VAL A 169 20.88 -20.36 -25.35
C VAL A 169 22.23 -19.68 -25.32
N TYR A 170 22.40 -18.74 -24.41
CA TYR A 170 23.58 -17.92 -24.26
C TYR A 170 24.48 -18.56 -23.19
N SER A 171 25.66 -19.06 -23.59
CA SER A 171 26.62 -19.60 -22.65
C SER A 171 27.44 -18.47 -22.05
N LEU A 172 27.52 -18.45 -20.72
CA LEU A 172 28.25 -17.45 -19.95
C LEU A 172 29.65 -18.00 -19.66
N ILE A 173 30.68 -17.33 -20.18
CA ILE A 173 32.06 -17.80 -20.15
C ILE A 173 32.91 -16.87 -19.28
N ASP A 174 33.57 -17.43 -18.27
CA ASP A 174 34.54 -16.72 -17.43
C ASP A 174 35.85 -16.44 -18.19
N SER A 175 36.63 -15.49 -17.68
CA SER A 175 38.01 -15.18 -18.04
C SER A 175 38.92 -16.40 -18.22
N SER A 176 38.67 -17.48 -17.46
CA SER A 176 39.36 -18.78 -17.58
C SER A 176 38.90 -19.65 -18.77
N LYS A 177 38.04 -19.13 -19.65
CA LYS A 177 37.38 -19.85 -20.77
C LYS A 177 36.50 -21.03 -20.36
N GLN A 178 36.00 -21.02 -19.13
CA GLN A 178 35.06 -22.03 -18.63
C GLN A 178 33.63 -21.52 -18.69
N ILE A 179 32.69 -22.41 -19.05
CA ILE A 179 31.26 -22.11 -19.03
C ILE A 179 30.79 -22.19 -17.57
N ILE A 180 30.33 -21.07 -17.02
CA ILE A 180 29.87 -20.96 -15.63
C ILE A 180 28.36 -20.99 -15.49
N GLY A 181 27.64 -20.90 -16.62
CA GLY A 181 26.20 -20.92 -16.65
C GLY A 181 25.66 -20.71 -18.06
N LYS A 182 24.34 -20.80 -18.18
CA LYS A 182 23.58 -20.59 -19.42
C LYS A 182 22.43 -19.66 -19.13
N ALA A 183 22.18 -18.71 -20.02
CA ALA A 183 21.01 -17.85 -19.98
C ALA A 183 20.11 -18.18 -21.18
N GLN A 184 18.82 -18.30 -20.95
CA GLN A 184 17.82 -18.56 -21.97
C GLN A 184 16.79 -17.44 -21.97
N PHE A 185 16.57 -16.85 -23.15
CA PHE A 185 15.51 -15.87 -23.35
C PHE A 185 14.29 -16.56 -23.93
N VAL A 186 13.18 -16.50 -23.22
CA VAL A 186 11.88 -16.92 -23.71
C VAL A 186 11.24 -15.70 -24.36
N THR A 187 11.05 -15.75 -25.68
CA THR A 187 10.46 -14.66 -26.45
C THR A 187 9.06 -15.01 -26.94
N ASP A 188 8.22 -14.00 -27.11
CA ASP A 188 6.92 -14.14 -27.78
C ASP A 188 7.04 -14.09 -29.32
N ASP A 189 5.90 -14.25 -30.01
CA ASP A 189 5.81 -14.20 -31.47
C ASP A 189 6.22 -12.85 -32.08
N GLN A 190 6.31 -11.80 -31.27
CA GLN A 190 6.76 -10.46 -31.65
C GLN A 190 8.22 -10.20 -31.29
N GLY A 191 8.94 -11.21 -30.77
CA GLY A 191 10.34 -11.10 -30.37
C GLY A 191 10.57 -10.41 -29.03
N ARG A 192 9.51 -10.17 -28.24
CA ARG A 192 9.57 -9.54 -26.91
C ARG A 192 9.90 -10.60 -25.86
N VAL A 193 10.72 -10.25 -24.87
CA VAL A 193 11.24 -11.20 -23.88
C VAL A 193 10.21 -11.37 -22.76
N GLN A 194 9.58 -12.54 -22.67
CA GLN A 194 8.67 -12.87 -21.57
C GLN A 194 9.44 -13.29 -20.31
N ALA A 195 10.51 -14.06 -20.47
CA ALA A 195 11.31 -14.52 -19.35
C ALA A 195 12.80 -14.67 -19.72
N ILE A 196 13.66 -14.51 -18.74
CA ILE A 196 15.09 -14.81 -18.81
C ILE A 196 15.40 -15.81 -17.71
N ASN A 197 15.80 -17.01 -18.09
CA ASN A 197 16.09 -18.11 -17.17
C ASN A 197 17.59 -18.34 -17.13
N PHE A 198 18.16 -18.41 -15.93
CA PHE A 198 19.57 -18.73 -15.71
C PHE A 198 19.69 -20.18 -15.22
N GLY A 199 20.35 -21.01 -16.02
CA GLY A 199 20.75 -22.37 -15.65
C GLY A 199 22.21 -22.38 -15.20
N HIS A 200 22.47 -22.93 -14.02
CA HIS A 200 23.81 -23.12 -13.47
C HIS A 200 24.25 -24.59 -13.61
#